data_AF-L0PBN8-F1
#
_entry.id   AF-L0PBN8-F1
#
_cell.length_a   1.000
_cell.length_b   1.000
_cell.length_c   1.000
_cell.angle_alpha   90.00
_cell.angle_beta   90.00
_cell.angle_gamma   90.00
#
_symmetry.space_group_name_H-M   'P 1'
#
loop_
_entity.id
_entity.type
_entity.pdbx_description
1 polymer ?
#
loop_
_entity_poly.entity_id
_entity_poly.type
_entity_poly.pdbx_seq_one_letter_code
_entity_poly.pdbx_strand_id
1 'polypeptide(L)'
;MDDSDLAGPILFCLLFATFLLLSGKRHFGYIYGVALLGCISLHTIFSLMSLRGLHFSRTASVLGYCLLPLVLTSACGILISMDGLVGYIVSSIAIAWCTYSASAMFVAAFQLNEMRFLVAYPVALFYSVFAVMTVFAEKNVSLKS
;
A
#
# COMPACT_ATOMS: atom_id res chain seq x y z
N MET A 1 -23.10 -14.19 -8.26
CA MET A 1 -21.81 -13.96 -8.93
C MET A 1 -21.20 -12.76 -8.26
N ASP A 2 -20.63 -13.01 -7.08
CA ASP A 2 -19.97 -12.00 -6.24
C ASP A 2 -18.52 -12.47 -6.14
N ASP A 3 -17.90 -12.56 -7.31
CA ASP A 3 -16.54 -13.04 -7.48
C ASP A 3 -15.62 -11.88 -7.09
N SER A 4 -15.60 -11.61 -5.79
CA SER A 4 -14.67 -10.68 -5.17
C SER A 4 -13.29 -11.33 -5.24
N ASP A 5 -12.55 -11.01 -6.30
CA ASP A 5 -11.20 -11.48 -6.59
C ASP A 5 -10.17 -10.97 -5.56
N LEU A 6 -10.23 -11.52 -4.34
CA LEU A 6 -9.26 -11.26 -3.27
C LEU A 6 -7.86 -11.78 -3.62
N ALA A 7 -7.77 -12.68 -4.61
CA ALA A 7 -6.52 -13.23 -5.12
C ALA A 7 -5.58 -12.15 -5.68
N GLY A 8 -6.11 -11.15 -6.41
CA GLY A 8 -5.29 -10.07 -6.98
C GLY A 8 -4.56 -9.23 -5.91
N PRO A 9 -5.27 -8.65 -4.94
CA PRO A 9 -4.70 -7.91 -3.81
C PRO A 9 -3.64 -8.68 -3.02
N ILE A 10 -3.92 -9.95 -2.72
CA ILE A 10 -2.99 -10.83 -2.01
C ILE A 10 -1.75 -11.08 -2.87
N LEU A 11 -1.93 -11.34 -4.17
CA LEU A 11 -0.83 -11.53 -5.12
C LEU A 11 0.06 -10.28 -5.22
N PHE A 12 -0.51 -9.08 -5.29
CA PHE A 12 0.26 -7.83 -5.33
C PHE A 12 1.04 -7.61 -4.03
N CYS A 13 0.44 -7.91 -2.88
CA CYS A 13 1.10 -7.81 -1.59
C CYS A 13 2.26 -8.82 -1.46
N LEU A 14 2.07 -10.05 -1.96
CA LEU A 14 3.12 -11.07 -2.03
C LEU A 14 4.24 -10.68 -3.00
N LEU A 15 3.91 -10.14 -4.17
CA LEU A 15 4.90 -9.64 -5.15
C LEU A 15 5.77 -8.54 -4.53
N PHE A 16 5.15 -7.54 -3.90
CA PHE A 16 5.86 -6.49 -3.18
C PHE A 16 6.80 -7.05 -2.10
N ALA A 17 6.29 -7.97 -1.27
CA ALA A 17 7.08 -8.61 -0.22
C ALA A 17 8.24 -9.45 -0.78
N THR A 18 8.00 -10.13 -1.91
CA THR A 18 9.01 -10.95 -2.60
C THR A 18 10.10 -10.08 -3.21
N PHE A 19 9.74 -8.93 -3.80
CA PHE A 19 10.70 -7.94 -4.29
C PHE A 19 11.58 -7.38 -3.15
N LEU A 20 10.98 -7.05 -1.99
CA LEU A 20 11.78 -6.67 -0.81
C LEU A 20 12.71 -7.79 -0.32
N LEU A 21 12.26 -9.04 -0.40
CA LEU A 21 13.04 -10.21 0.02
C LEU A 21 14.23 -10.44 -0.92
N LEU A 22 14.01 -10.34 -2.24
CA LEU A 22 15.06 -10.39 -3.27
C LEU A 22 16.11 -9.27 -3.08
N SER A 23 15.69 -8.10 -2.58
CA SER A 23 16.59 -7.02 -2.18
C SER A 23 17.43 -7.32 -0.92
N GLY A 24 17.32 -8.52 -0.33
CA GLY A 24 18.25 -9.03 0.68
C GLY A 24 17.88 -8.78 2.14
N LYS A 25 16.68 -8.28 2.46
CA LYS A 25 16.27 -7.98 3.85
C LYS A 25 15.15 -8.89 4.36
N ARG A 26 15.43 -9.58 5.47
CA ARG A 26 14.55 -10.57 6.13
C ARG A 26 13.47 -9.91 7.01
N HIS A 27 12.56 -9.16 6.40
CA HIS A 27 11.36 -8.63 7.07
C HIS A 27 10.04 -9.10 6.42
N PHE A 28 10.05 -10.28 5.77
CA PHE A 28 8.87 -10.85 5.08
C PHE A 28 7.64 -10.94 5.99
N GLY A 29 7.81 -11.44 7.22
CA GLY A 29 6.72 -11.55 8.19
C GLY A 29 6.22 -10.20 8.71
N TYR A 30 7.09 -9.18 8.76
CA TYR A 30 6.73 -7.86 9.29
C TYR A 30 5.86 -7.07 8.29
N ILE A 31 6.20 -7.13 7.00
CA ILE A 31 5.41 -6.50 5.93
C ILE A 31 4.01 -7.14 5.86
N TYR A 32 3.94 -8.47 5.95
CA TYR A 32 2.67 -9.19 5.96
C TYR A 32 1.83 -8.89 7.21
N GLY A 33 2.45 -8.84 8.39
CA GLY A 33 1.79 -8.48 9.64
C GLY A 33 1.24 -7.05 9.63
N VAL A 34 2.03 -6.09 9.15
CA VAL A 34 1.60 -4.69 9.00
C VAL A 34 0.49 -4.55 7.96
N ALA A 35 0.55 -5.29 6.84
CA ALA A 35 -0.50 -5.31 5.83
C ALA A 35 -1.82 -5.87 6.35
N LEU A 36 -1.79 -7.01 7.04
CA LEU A 36 -2.99 -7.57 7.65
C LEU A 36 -3.57 -6.65 8.72
N LEU A 37 -2.75 -6.17 9.66
CA LEU A 37 -3.21 -5.26 10.71
C LEU A 37 -3.75 -3.95 10.14
N GLY A 38 -3.09 -3.39 9.12
CA GLY A 38 -3.52 -2.15 8.49
C GLY A 38 -4.81 -2.32 7.66
N CYS A 39 -5.01 -3.46 6.98
CA CYS A 39 -6.27 -3.76 6.33
C CYS A 39 -7.42 -3.92 7.35
N ILE A 40 -7.18 -4.60 8.47
CA ILE A 40 -8.18 -4.76 9.54
C ILE A 40 -8.50 -3.41 10.18
N SER A 41 -7.50 -2.57 10.46
CA SER A 41 -7.71 -1.26 11.08
C SER A 41 -8.48 -0.31 10.16
N LEU A 42 -8.12 -0.25 8.88
CA LEU A 42 -8.85 0.55 7.88
C LEU A 42 -10.28 0.05 7.69
N HIS A 43 -10.47 -1.26 7.61
CA HIS A 43 -11.80 -1.85 7.54
C HIS A 43 -12.65 -1.48 8.76
N THR A 44 -12.07 -1.51 9.95
CA THR A 44 -12.74 -1.10 11.19
C THR A 44 -13.12 0.38 11.14
N ILE A 45 -12.18 1.27 10.79
CA ILE A 45 -12.43 2.72 10.67
C ILE A 45 -13.55 3.01 9.67
N PHE A 46 -13.52 2.39 8.49
CA PHE A 46 -14.57 2.56 7.48
C PHE A 46 -15.90 1.93 7.89
N SER A 47 -15.88 0.82 8.63
CA SER A 47 -17.08 0.22 9.20
C SER A 47 -17.73 1.11 10.27
N LEU A 48 -16.95 1.93 10.99
CA LEU A 48 -17.50 2.93 11.91
C LEU A 48 -18.05 4.16 11.16
N MET A 49 -17.45 4.51 10.01
CA MET A 49 -17.83 5.70 9.24
C MET A 49 -19.00 5.45 8.29
N SER A 50 -19.21 4.20 7.85
CA SER A 50 -20.27 3.80 6.94
C SER A 50 -21.33 2.97 7.67
N LEU A 51 -22.57 3.47 7.68
CA LEU A 51 -23.75 2.71 8.11
C LEU A 51 -24.13 1.58 7.13
N ARG A 52 -23.56 1.57 5.93
CA ARG A 52 -23.70 0.47 4.96
C ARG A 52 -22.64 -0.60 5.24
N GLY A 53 -23.09 -1.81 5.54
CA GLY A 53 -22.26 -2.98 5.80
C GLY A 53 -21.19 -3.17 4.72
N LEU A 54 -19.95 -2.92 5.12
CA LEU A 54 -18.79 -3.02 4.25
C LEU A 54 -18.33 -4.47 4.22
N HIS A 55 -18.23 -5.07 3.04
CA HIS A 55 -17.55 -6.35 2.92
C HIS A 55 -16.03 -6.12 3.01
N PHE A 56 -15.37 -6.85 3.91
CA PHE A 56 -13.90 -6.85 4.05
C PHE A 56 -13.20 -7.03 2.70
N SER A 57 -13.76 -7.90 1.85
CA SER A 57 -13.25 -8.20 0.51
C SER A 57 -13.17 -6.96 -0.40
N ARG A 58 -14.19 -6.11 -0.43
CA ARG A 58 -14.19 -4.91 -1.29
C ARG A 58 -13.14 -3.89 -0.84
N THR A 59 -12.97 -3.73 0.47
CA THR A 59 -11.97 -2.82 1.07
C THR A 59 -10.56 -3.32 0.74
N ALA A 60 -10.30 -4.60 0.98
CA ALA A 60 -9.02 -5.24 0.68
C ALA A 60 -8.68 -5.17 -0.81
N SER A 61 -9.68 -5.32 -1.70
CA SER A 61 -9.47 -5.22 -3.14
C SER A 61 -8.99 -3.85 -3.58
N VAL A 62 -9.69 -2.78 -3.19
CA VAL A 62 -9.30 -1.40 -3.56
C VAL A 62 -7.91 -1.05 -3.02
N LEU A 63 -7.62 -1.44 -1.77
CA LEU A 63 -6.31 -1.24 -1.15
C LEU A 63 -5.18 -1.96 -1.88
N GLY A 64 -5.43 -3.21 -2.29
CA GLY A 64 -4.48 -4.04 -3.02
C GLY A 64 -4.19 -3.55 -4.44
N TYR A 65 -5.20 -3.14 -5.20
CA TYR A 65 -4.99 -2.61 -6.55
C TYR A 65 -4.22 -1.30 -6.54
N CYS A 66 -4.46 -0.46 -5.53
CA CYS A 66 -3.72 0.79 -5.41
C CYS A 66 -2.25 0.56 -5.00
N LEU A 67 -1.85 -0.62 -4.52
CA LEU A 67 -0.42 -0.94 -4.26
C LEU A 67 0.41 -1.13 -5.54
N LEU A 68 -0.21 -1.25 -6.71
CA LEU A 68 0.49 -1.54 -7.97
C LEU A 68 1.62 -0.52 -8.31
N PRO A 69 1.44 0.81 -8.18
CA PRO A 69 2.52 1.79 -8.36
C PRO A 69 3.68 1.59 -7.37
N LEU A 70 3.37 1.13 -6.15
CA LEU A 70 4.36 0.84 -5.12
C LEU A 70 5.16 -0.43 -5.45
N VAL A 71 4.49 -1.46 -5.98
CA VAL A 71 5.13 -2.70 -6.49
C VAL A 71 6.11 -2.36 -7.62
N LEU A 72 5.68 -1.53 -8.58
CA LEU A 72 6.55 -1.08 -9.67
C LEU A 72 7.76 -0.31 -9.16
N THR A 73 7.55 0.58 -8.19
CA THR A 73 8.65 1.34 -7.56
C THR A 73 9.64 0.39 -6.86
N SER A 74 9.15 -0.62 -6.12
CA SER A 74 10.03 -1.61 -5.49
C SER A 74 10.77 -2.50 -6.51
N ALA A 75 10.15 -2.82 -7.65
CA ALA A 75 10.79 -3.59 -8.71
C ALA A 75 11.89 -2.77 -9.40
N CYS A 76 11.63 -1.48 -9.64
CA CYS A 76 12.63 -0.55 -10.17
C CYS A 76 13.80 -0.34 -9.20
N GLY A 77 13.57 -0.31 -7.89
CA GLY A 77 14.63 -0.19 -6.88
C GLY A 77 15.58 -1.40 -6.81
N ILE A 78 15.16 -2.57 -7.29
CA ILE A 78 16.05 -3.74 -7.44
C ILE A 78 16.97 -3.58 -8.67
N LEU A 79 16.45 -2.99 -9.75
CA LEU A 79 17.17 -2.83 -11.02
C LEU A 79 18.10 -1.61 -11.04
N ILE A 80 17.75 -0.58 -10.27
CA ILE A 80 18.48 0.70 -10.20
C ILE A 80 18.75 0.96 -8.71
N SER A 81 20.02 0.96 -8.30
CA SER A 81 20.42 1.31 -6.93
C SER A 81 19.82 2.66 -6.53
N MET A 82 18.82 2.69 -5.63
CA MET A 82 18.19 3.95 -5.20
C MET A 82 18.98 4.65 -4.08
N ASP A 83 20.30 4.75 -4.23
CA ASP A 83 21.16 5.47 -3.29
C ASP A 83 21.07 7.00 -3.43
N GLY A 84 20.27 7.49 -4.39
CA GLY A 84 20.18 8.91 -4.74
C GLY A 84 18.85 9.58 -4.40
N LEU A 85 18.85 10.92 -4.44
CA LEU A 85 17.68 11.80 -4.35
C LEU A 85 16.52 11.35 -5.28
N VAL A 86 16.87 10.75 -6.42
CA VAL A 86 15.93 10.22 -7.42
C VAL A 86 15.01 9.14 -6.84
N GLY A 87 15.52 8.26 -5.95
CA GLY A 87 14.69 7.23 -5.33
C GLY A 87 13.68 7.74 -4.34
N TYR A 88 14.09 8.75 -3.56
CA TYR A 88 13.19 9.48 -2.69
C TYR A 88 12.10 10.20 -3.49
N ILE A 89 12.44 10.85 -4.60
CA ILE A 89 11.48 11.56 -5.45
C ILE A 89 10.50 10.57 -6.09
N VAL A 90 10.99 9.49 -6.72
CA VAL A 90 10.14 8.47 -7.35
C VAL A 90 9.20 7.84 -6.32
N SER A 91 9.70 7.49 -5.13
CA SER A 91 8.87 6.97 -4.04
C SER A 91 7.80 7.98 -3.61
N SER A 92 8.15 9.26 -3.45
CA SER A 92 7.19 10.31 -3.08
C SER A 92 6.07 10.49 -4.11
N ILE A 93 6.42 10.43 -5.40
CA ILE A 93 5.45 10.54 -6.50
C ILE A 93 4.56 9.29 -6.54
N ALA A 94 5.12 8.10 -6.35
CA ALA A 94 4.35 6.85 -6.28
C ALA A 94 3.36 6.85 -5.11
N ILE A 95 3.75 7.36 -3.94
CA ILE A 95 2.87 7.52 -2.76
C ILE A 95 1.75 8.51 -3.05
N ALA A 96 2.09 9.67 -3.62
CA ALA A 96 1.10 10.70 -3.95
C ALA A 96 0.07 10.15 -4.94
N TRP A 97 0.53 9.43 -5.97
CA TRP A 97 -0.33 8.81 -6.98
C TRP A 97 -1.21 7.71 -6.38
N CYS A 98 -0.61 6.83 -5.56
CA CYS A 98 -1.31 5.75 -4.87
C CYS A 98 -2.39 6.29 -3.91
N THR A 99 -2.04 7.31 -3.11
CA THR A 99 -2.95 7.96 -2.17
C THR A 99 -4.09 8.66 -2.89
N TYR A 100 -3.79 9.38 -3.99
CA TYR A 100 -4.80 10.05 -4.79
C TYR A 100 -5.77 9.05 -5.45
N SER A 101 -5.24 7.97 -6.04
CA SER A 101 -6.02 6.91 -6.69
C SER A 101 -6.89 6.16 -5.68
N ALA A 102 -6.33 5.77 -4.53
CA ALA A 102 -7.07 5.10 -3.47
C ALA A 102 -8.18 5.99 -2.91
N SER A 103 -7.88 7.25 -2.61
CA SER A 103 -8.88 8.22 -2.14
C SER A 103 -10.02 8.37 -3.16
N ALA A 104 -9.73 8.44 -4.46
CA ALA A 104 -10.75 8.51 -5.50
C ALA A 104 -11.64 7.27 -5.57
N MET A 105 -11.06 6.06 -5.49
CA MET A 105 -11.83 4.82 -5.50
C MET A 105 -12.67 4.64 -4.23
N PHE A 106 -12.17 5.04 -3.06
CA PHE A 106 -12.97 5.01 -1.83
C PHE A 106 -14.13 6.01 -1.89
N VAL A 107 -13.90 7.24 -2.38
CA VAL A 107 -14.99 8.22 -2.54
C VAL A 107 -16.06 7.72 -3.52
N ALA A 108 -15.63 7.12 -4.64
CA ALA A 108 -16.53 6.52 -5.62
C ALA A 108 -17.30 5.30 -5.05
N ALA A 109 -16.63 4.46 -4.26
CA ALA A 109 -17.22 3.25 -3.68
C ALA A 109 -18.21 3.54 -2.54
N PHE A 110 -18.04 4.64 -1.81
CA PHE A 110 -18.83 4.97 -0.62
C PHE A 110 -19.75 6.19 -0.79
N GLN A 111 -19.72 6.88 -1.93
CA GLN A 111 -20.47 8.13 -2.18
C GLN A 111 -20.22 9.22 -1.11
N LEU A 112 -19.03 9.20 -0.49
CA LEU A 112 -18.62 10.13 0.55
C LEU A 112 -18.06 11.43 -0.06
N ASN A 113 -18.85 12.10 -0.90
CA ASN A 113 -18.40 13.30 -1.63
C ASN A 113 -17.98 14.45 -0.69
N GLU A 114 -18.57 14.57 0.49
CA GLU A 114 -18.25 15.66 1.44
C GLU A 114 -17.14 15.31 2.45
N MET A 115 -16.85 14.03 2.71
CA MET A 115 -15.90 13.60 3.76
C MET A 115 -14.61 12.98 3.21
N ARG A 116 -14.21 13.37 1.99
CA ARG A 116 -13.03 12.82 1.29
C ARG A 116 -11.73 12.97 2.07
N PHE A 117 -11.54 14.09 2.77
CA PHE A 117 -10.33 14.32 3.59
C PHE A 117 -10.24 13.38 4.79
N LEU A 118 -11.38 13.02 5.39
CA LEU A 118 -11.43 12.15 6.56
C LEU A 118 -11.07 10.69 6.19
N VAL A 119 -11.43 10.27 4.97
CA VAL A 119 -11.05 8.97 4.38
C VAL A 119 -9.60 8.97 3.91
N ALA A 120 -9.13 10.08 3.33
CA ALA A 120 -7.77 10.16 2.79
C ALA A 120 -6.69 10.03 3.87
N TYR A 121 -6.94 10.53 5.09
CA TYR A 121 -5.97 10.50 6.18
C TYR A 121 -5.52 9.07 6.58
N PRO A 122 -6.42 8.15 6.96
CA PRO A 122 -6.00 6.80 7.35
C PRO A 122 -5.41 6.00 6.17
N VAL A 123 -5.87 6.24 4.94
CA VAL A 123 -5.32 5.63 3.72
C VAL A 123 -3.90 6.12 3.43
N ALA A 124 -3.67 7.43 3.54
CA ALA A 124 -2.34 8.03 3.38
C ALA A 124 -1.38 7.51 4.45
N LEU A 125 -1.84 7.39 5.70
CA LEU A 125 -1.06 6.83 6.80
C LEU A 125 -0.66 5.38 6.49
N PHE A 126 -1.60 4.54 6.05
CA PHE A 126 -1.31 3.16 5.65
C PHE A 126 -0.23 3.08 4.56
N TYR A 127 -0.37 3.81 3.44
CA TYR A 127 0.62 3.79 2.36
C TYR A 127 1.97 4.39 2.75
N SER A 128 1.98 5.41 3.63
CA SER A 128 3.22 6.00 4.12
C SER A 128 4.07 5.01 4.91
N VAL A 129 3.46 4.08 5.66
CA VAL A 129 4.18 3.05 6.40
C VAL A 129 4.89 2.09 5.44
N PHE A 130 4.23 1.65 4.36
CA PHE A 130 4.86 0.80 3.34
C PHE A 130 6.00 1.52 2.60
N ALA A 131 5.84 2.82 2.36
CA ALA A 131 6.85 3.64 1.72
C ALA A 131 8.10 3.86 2.58
N VAL A 132 7.90 4.17 3.86
CA VAL A 132 8.98 4.27 4.83
C VAL A 132 9.70 2.92 4.92
N MET A 133 8.95 1.83 4.99
CA MET A 133 9.54 0.48 5.00
C MET A 133 10.37 0.20 3.76
N THR A 134 9.91 0.54 2.55
CA THR A 134 10.69 0.35 1.30
C THR A 134 11.98 1.16 1.33
N VAL A 135 11.90 2.45 1.64
CA VAL A 135 13.05 3.36 1.64
C VAL A 135 14.10 2.97 2.69
N PHE A 136 13.70 2.64 3.91
CA PHE A 136 14.63 2.16 4.95
C PHE A 136 15.10 0.71 4.69
N ALA A 137 14.26 -0.09 4.03
CA ALA A 137 14.64 -1.40 3.50
C ALA A 137 15.56 -1.31 2.28
N GLU A 138 15.90 -0.14 1.76
CA GLU A 138 17.08 0.05 0.89
C GLU A 138 18.30 0.51 1.70
N LYS A 139 18.19 1.56 2.51
CA LYS A 139 19.34 2.15 3.25
C LYS A 139 20.21 1.16 4.04
N ASN A 140 19.62 0.20 4.76
CA ASN A 140 20.39 -0.82 5.50
C ASN A 140 21.19 -1.82 4.62
N VAL A 141 21.03 -1.84 3.29
CA VAL A 141 21.79 -2.72 2.38
C VAL A 141 23.02 -1.99 1.86
N SER A 142 22.87 -0.71 1.50
CA SER A 142 23.98 0.16 1.05
C SER A 142 25.07 0.36 2.12
N LEU A 143 24.69 0.47 3.40
CA LEU A 143 25.65 0.61 4.50
C LEU A 143 26.46 -0.67 4.83
N LYS A 144 26.17 -1.81 4.18
CA LYS A 144 26.87 -3.07 4.39
C LYS A 144 27.70 -3.52 3.18
N SER A 145 27.76 -2.71 2.11
CA SER A 145 28.59 -2.94 0.94
C SER A 145 29.92 -2.18 1.01
#